data_AF-A0A5C8M3H5-F1
#
_entry.id   AF-A0A5C8M3H5-F1
#
_cell.length_a   1.000
_cell.length_b   1.000
_cell.length_c   1.000
_cell.angle_alpha   90.00
_cell.angle_beta   90.00
_cell.angle_gamma   90.00
#
_symmetry.space_group_name_H-M   'P 1'
#
loop_
_entity.id
_entity.type
_entity.pdbx_description
1 polymer ?
#
loop_
_entity_poly.entity_id
_entity_poly.type
_entity_poly.pdbx_seq_one_letter_code
_entity_poly.pdbx_strand_id
1 'polypeptide(L)'
;MENAEVHQVFSEEMKQPAFIHGDVTIPNIVINSDNLYLVDWDGLTIGSRYNEIAKALLNTSFFNPDHIKETLQGYEEIQSFNSAERLLISALFRLPREAWSAARNIAYGRGPRDIRILERTWDERLKAIRWLDNWALQLPNVKEDILDINK
;
A
#
# COMPACT_ATOMS: atom_id res chain seq x y z
N MET A 1 12.22 21.74 -1.36
CA MET A 1 13.10 20.98 -0.46
C MET A 1 12.61 19.55 -0.25
N GLU A 2 11.29 19.28 -0.21
CA GLU A 2 10.69 17.95 0.03
C GLU A 2 11.10 16.77 -0.88
N ASN A 3 11.66 17.01 -2.08
CA ASN A 3 11.97 15.92 -3.01
C ASN A 3 13.38 15.33 -2.84
N ALA A 4 14.34 16.09 -2.29
CA ALA A 4 15.74 15.66 -2.24
C ALA A 4 15.94 14.44 -1.31
N GLU A 5 15.25 14.44 -0.17
CA GLU A 5 15.33 13.36 0.83
C GLU A 5 14.65 12.07 0.32
N VAL A 6 13.52 12.18 -0.38
CA VAL A 6 12.86 11.02 -1.02
C VAL A 6 13.75 10.41 -2.11
N HIS A 7 14.40 11.26 -2.93
CA HIS A 7 15.39 10.80 -3.90
C HIS A 7 16.59 10.12 -3.26
N GLN A 8 17.03 10.61 -2.09
CA GLN A 8 18.11 9.99 -1.33
C GLN A 8 17.70 8.60 -0.82
N VAL A 9 16.54 8.46 -0.17
CA VAL A 9 16.01 7.16 0.29
C VAL A 9 15.92 6.17 -0.87
N PHE A 10 15.40 6.59 -2.02
CA PHE A 10 15.32 5.75 -3.21
C PHE A 10 16.71 5.35 -3.75
N SER A 11 17.66 6.28 -3.75
CA SER A 11 19.04 6.01 -4.20
C SER A 11 19.79 5.08 -3.25
N GLU A 12 19.53 5.18 -1.94
CA GLU A 12 20.08 4.28 -0.94
C GLU A 12 19.49 2.87 -1.08
N GLU A 13 18.18 2.76 -1.28
CA GLU A 13 17.52 1.48 -1.57
C GLU A 13 18.08 0.81 -2.83
N MET A 14 18.35 1.58 -3.89
CA MET A 14 18.98 1.04 -5.09
C MET A 14 20.39 0.48 -4.86
N LYS A 15 21.14 1.02 -3.88
CA LYS A 15 22.47 0.51 -3.51
C LYS A 15 22.37 -0.73 -2.63
N GLN A 16 21.31 -0.84 -1.84
CA GLN A 16 21.08 -1.94 -0.90
C GLN A 16 19.61 -2.38 -0.96
N PRO A 17 19.21 -3.09 -2.03
CA PRO A 17 17.85 -3.58 -2.18
C PRO A 17 17.57 -4.70 -1.17
N ALA A 18 16.29 -4.89 -0.85
CA ALA A 18 15.85 -5.91 0.09
C ALA A 18 15.46 -7.21 -0.62
N PHE A 19 15.50 -8.33 0.11
CA PHE A 19 14.75 -9.51 -0.28
C PHE A 19 13.27 -9.25 -0.06
N ILE A 20 12.47 -9.42 -1.11
CA ILE A 20 11.03 -9.20 -1.12
C ILE A 20 10.32 -10.50 -1.46
N HIS A 21 9.17 -10.75 -0.82
CA HIS A 21 8.34 -11.94 -1.06
C HIS A 21 7.80 -11.98 -2.50
N GLY A 22 7.44 -10.82 -3.04
CA GLY A 22 6.98 -10.69 -4.43
C GLY A 22 5.47 -10.87 -4.61
N ASP A 23 4.81 -11.67 -3.76
CA ASP A 23 3.35 -11.89 -3.80
C ASP A 23 2.66 -11.89 -2.42
N VAL A 24 2.75 -10.76 -1.70
CA VAL A 24 2.05 -10.61 -0.42
C VAL A 24 0.55 -10.38 -0.68
N THR A 25 -0.24 -11.44 -0.59
CA THR A 25 -1.71 -11.43 -0.75
C THR A 25 -2.37 -12.25 0.36
N ILE A 26 -3.67 -12.02 0.61
CA ILE A 26 -4.42 -12.72 1.67
C ILE A 26 -4.31 -14.26 1.57
N PRO A 27 -4.41 -14.90 0.38
CA PRO A 27 -4.21 -16.34 0.26
C PRO A 27 -2.84 -16.85 0.74
N ASN A 28 -1.82 -16.01 0.70
CA ASN A 28 -0.45 -16.33 1.10
C ASN A 28 -0.17 -15.99 2.57
N ILE A 29 -1.18 -15.50 3.30
CA ILE A 29 -1.08 -15.20 4.73
C ILE A 29 -1.89 -16.24 5.50
N VAL A 30 -1.21 -17.04 6.32
CA VAL A 30 -1.82 -18.05 7.19
C VAL A 30 -1.77 -17.56 8.63
N ILE A 31 -2.93 -17.41 9.25
CA ILE A 31 -3.06 -16.96 10.65
C ILE A 31 -3.61 -18.13 11.48
N ASN A 32 -2.96 -18.41 12.61
CA ASN A 32 -3.50 -19.28 13.65
C ASN A 32 -3.61 -18.50 14.98
N SER A 33 -3.96 -19.18 16.08
CA SER A 33 -4.20 -18.53 17.38
C SER A 33 -3.03 -17.68 17.89
N ASP A 34 -1.80 -18.02 17.51
CA ASP A 34 -0.60 -17.47 18.14
C ASP A 34 0.38 -16.84 17.13
N ASN A 35 0.21 -17.10 15.83
CA ASN A 35 1.19 -16.77 14.81
C ASN A 35 0.57 -16.36 13.47
N LEU A 36 1.34 -15.54 12.75
CA LEU A 36 1.12 -15.20 11.35
C LEU A 36 2.29 -15.74 10.53
N TYR A 37 1.97 -16.45 9.46
CA TYR A 37 2.94 -16.99 8.52
C TYR A 37 2.69 -16.44 7.12
N LEU A 38 3.77 -16.08 6.44
CA LEU A 38 3.78 -15.82 5.02
C LEU A 38 4.26 -17.09 4.30
N VAL A 39 3.48 -17.57 3.34
CA VAL A 39 3.75 -18.78 2.55
C VAL A 39 3.86 -18.43 1.07
N ASP A 40 4.27 -19.40 0.24
CA ASP A 40 4.47 -19.24 -1.21
C ASP A 40 5.62 -18.29 -1.59
N TRP A 41 6.83 -18.69 -1.21
CA TRP A 41 8.07 -17.95 -1.44
C TRP A 41 8.66 -18.12 -2.86
N ASP A 42 7.93 -18.72 -3.81
CA ASP A 42 8.42 -18.96 -5.17
C ASP A 42 8.66 -17.64 -5.95
N GLY A 43 8.01 -16.56 -5.52
CA GLY A 43 8.19 -15.20 -6.04
C GLY A 43 9.35 -14.41 -5.43
N LEU A 44 10.12 -15.00 -4.50
CA LEU A 44 11.19 -14.31 -3.78
C LEU A 44 12.20 -13.67 -4.74
N THR A 45 12.45 -12.38 -4.56
CA THR A 45 13.40 -11.65 -5.40
C THR A 45 14.06 -10.49 -4.66
N ILE A 46 15.03 -9.84 -5.30
CA ILE A 46 15.66 -8.62 -4.79
C ILE A 46 14.89 -7.42 -5.35
N GLY A 47 14.45 -6.51 -4.48
CA GLY A 47 13.64 -5.38 -4.89
C GLY A 47 13.46 -4.28 -3.84
N SER A 48 12.48 -3.42 -4.12
CA SER A 48 12.15 -2.28 -3.26
C SER A 48 11.23 -2.70 -2.11
N ARG A 49 11.68 -2.49 -0.88
CA ARG A 49 10.89 -2.75 0.33
C ARG A 49 9.69 -1.83 0.41
N TYR A 50 9.84 -0.56 0.05
CA TYR A 50 8.74 0.41 0.12
C TYR A 50 7.66 0.08 -0.91
N ASN A 51 8.06 -0.40 -2.08
CA ASN A 51 7.12 -0.90 -3.08
C ASN A 51 6.41 -2.17 -2.64
N GLU A 52 7.09 -3.08 -1.94
CA GLU A 52 6.44 -4.26 -1.36
C GLU A 52 5.46 -3.88 -0.26
N ILE A 53 5.84 -3.00 0.67
CA ILE A 53 4.94 -2.49 1.71
C ILE A 53 3.69 -1.87 1.08
N ALA A 54 3.86 -0.98 0.09
CA ALA A 54 2.74 -0.37 -0.61
C ALA A 54 1.83 -1.40 -1.29
N LYS A 55 2.39 -2.46 -1.88
CA LYS A 55 1.61 -3.58 -2.44
C LYS A 55 0.87 -4.36 -1.37
N ALA A 56 1.54 -4.71 -0.28
CA ALA A 56 0.95 -5.44 0.83
C ALA A 56 -0.27 -4.69 1.36
N LEU A 57 -0.13 -3.37 1.62
CA LEU A 57 -1.24 -2.51 2.03
C LEU A 57 -2.41 -2.57 1.04
N LEU A 58 -2.16 -2.46 -0.27
CA LEU A 58 -3.21 -2.55 -1.29
C LEU A 58 -3.92 -3.92 -1.27
N ASN A 59 -3.15 -5.00 -1.08
CA ASN A 59 -3.65 -6.37 -1.18
C ASN A 59 -4.36 -6.87 0.08
N THR A 60 -4.03 -6.33 1.26
CA THR A 60 -4.49 -6.90 2.55
C THR A 60 -5.41 -5.97 3.34
N SER A 61 -5.36 -4.65 3.11
CA SER A 61 -6.10 -3.71 3.96
C SER A 61 -7.57 -3.52 3.57
N PHE A 62 -7.97 -3.93 2.37
CA PHE A 62 -9.28 -3.61 1.78
C PHE A 62 -9.59 -2.11 1.77
N PHE A 63 -8.56 -1.27 1.62
CA PHE A 63 -8.66 0.19 1.71
C PHE A 63 -9.23 0.71 3.05
N ASN A 64 -9.28 -0.14 4.09
CA ASN A 64 -9.69 0.26 5.43
C ASN A 64 -8.52 0.98 6.15
N PRO A 65 -8.68 2.25 6.56
CA PRO A 65 -7.64 2.98 7.27
C PRO A 65 -7.14 2.32 8.55
N ASP A 66 -7.99 1.60 9.28
CA ASP A 66 -7.60 0.92 10.52
C ASP A 66 -6.65 -0.24 10.21
N HIS A 67 -6.95 -1.06 9.19
CA HIS A 67 -6.05 -2.12 8.75
C HIS A 67 -4.74 -1.59 8.20
N ILE A 68 -4.77 -0.48 7.44
CA ILE A 68 -3.56 0.19 6.96
C ILE A 68 -2.69 0.63 8.14
N LYS A 69 -3.31 1.27 9.14
CA LYS A 69 -2.62 1.72 10.35
C LYS A 69 -1.98 0.58 11.10
N GLU A 70 -2.73 -0.48 11.40
CA GLU A 70 -2.23 -1.65 12.13
C GLU A 70 -1.08 -2.33 11.39
N THR A 71 -1.19 -2.47 10.06
CA THR A 71 -0.13 -3.03 9.22
C THR A 71 1.14 -2.19 9.29
N LEU A 72 1.02 -0.86 9.15
CA LEU A 72 2.17 0.05 9.24
C LEU A 72 2.80 0.03 10.62
N GLN A 73 1.99 -0.02 11.70
CA GLN A 73 2.49 -0.15 13.07
C GLN A 73 3.36 -1.40 13.25
N GLY A 74 2.93 -2.54 12.71
CA GLY A 74 3.73 -3.78 12.75
C GLY A 74 5.09 -3.64 12.06
N TYR A 75 5.20 -2.87 10.97
CA TYR A 75 6.50 -2.55 10.37
C TYR A 75 7.33 -1.60 11.26
N GLU A 76 6.70 -0.58 11.84
CA GLU A 76 7.38 0.42 12.68
C GLU A 76 7.90 -0.16 14.01
N GLU A 77 7.33 -1.26 14.50
CA GLU A 77 7.83 -2.02 15.65
C GLU A 77 9.21 -2.64 15.39
N ILE A 78 9.51 -3.01 14.14
CA ILE A 78 10.81 -3.55 13.74
C ILE A 78 11.78 -2.42 13.39
N GLN A 79 11.33 -1.49 12.55
CA GLN A 79 12.11 -0.32 12.15
C GLN A 79 11.16 0.84 11.84
N SER A 80 11.29 1.94 12.61
CA SER A 80 10.48 3.14 12.40
C SER A 80 10.78 3.81 11.06
N PHE A 81 9.74 4.36 10.42
CA PHE A 81 9.89 5.10 9.17
C PHE A 81 10.22 6.56 9.42
N ASN A 82 11.24 7.07 8.74
CA ASN A 82 11.49 8.50 8.64
C ASN A 82 10.48 9.17 7.68
N SER A 83 10.40 10.51 7.72
CA SER A 83 9.42 11.27 6.94
C SER A 83 9.50 11.00 5.43
N ALA A 84 10.70 10.86 4.86
CA ALA A 84 10.89 10.60 3.44
C ALA A 84 10.43 9.19 3.04
N GLU A 85 10.65 8.19 3.90
CA GLU A 85 10.15 6.82 3.70
C GLU A 85 8.62 6.78 3.72
N ARG A 86 7.99 7.49 4.66
CA ARG A 86 6.52 7.59 4.73
C ARG A 86 5.94 8.23 3.47
N LEU A 87 6.56 9.32 2.99
CA LEU A 87 6.18 9.97 1.74
C LEU A 87 6.32 9.04 0.54
N LEU A 88 7.41 8.28 0.46
CA LEU A 88 7.65 7.30 -0.60
C LEU A 88 6.59 6.18 -0.60
N ILE A 89 6.28 5.62 0.57
CA ILE A 89 5.23 4.60 0.72
C ILE A 89 3.88 5.16 0.26
N SER A 90 3.51 6.38 0.71
CA SER A 90 2.24 6.99 0.30
C SER A 90 2.17 7.23 -1.21
N ALA A 91 3.25 7.76 -1.80
CA ALA A 91 3.34 7.97 -3.25
C ALA A 91 3.18 6.66 -4.05
N LEU A 92 3.79 5.56 -3.58
CA LEU A 92 3.71 4.25 -4.23
C LEU A 92 2.33 3.59 -4.08
N PHE A 93 1.63 3.85 -2.98
CA PHE A 93 0.26 3.37 -2.72
C PHE A 93 -0.77 4.08 -3.62
N ARG A 94 -0.56 5.38 -3.90
CA ARG A 94 -1.43 6.17 -4.81
C ARG A 94 -1.51 5.60 -6.23
N LEU A 95 -0.54 4.81 -6.67
CA LEU A 95 -0.51 4.26 -8.03
C LEU A 95 -1.65 3.24 -8.23
N PRO A 96 -2.57 3.44 -9.20
CA PRO A 96 -3.69 2.53 -9.45
C PRO A 96 -3.22 1.33 -10.28
N ARG A 97 -2.54 0.38 -9.61
CA ARG A 97 -1.92 -0.79 -10.27
C ARG A 97 -2.95 -1.67 -10.96
N GLU A 98 -4.14 -1.75 -10.39
CA GLU A 98 -5.27 -2.49 -10.91
C GLU A 98 -5.80 -1.83 -12.19
N ALA A 99 -5.80 -0.49 -12.27
CA ALA A 99 -6.18 0.24 -13.48
C ALA A 99 -5.20 -0.02 -14.62
N TRP A 100 -3.90 -0.04 -14.32
CA TRP A 100 -2.87 -0.44 -15.28
C TRP A 100 -3.05 -1.90 -15.74
N SER A 101 -3.29 -2.82 -14.80
CA SER A 101 -3.55 -4.23 -15.12
C SER A 101 -4.79 -4.40 -16.00
N ALA A 102 -5.89 -3.72 -15.65
CA ALA A 102 -7.13 -3.75 -16.40
C ALA A 102 -6.96 -3.22 -17.82
N ALA A 103 -6.30 -2.05 -17.98
CA ALA A 103 -6.00 -1.47 -19.28
C ALA A 103 -5.16 -2.41 -20.14
N ARG A 104 -4.14 -3.03 -19.56
CA ARG A 104 -3.29 -4.02 -20.24
C ARG A 104 -4.07 -5.26 -20.64
N ASN A 105 -4.94 -5.79 -19.77
CA ASN A 105 -5.79 -6.94 -20.07
C ASN A 105 -6.74 -6.65 -21.25
N ILE A 106 -7.34 -5.46 -21.29
CA ILE A 106 -8.19 -5.01 -22.40
C ILE A 106 -7.40 -4.92 -23.70
N ALA A 107 -6.19 -4.34 -23.66
CA ALA A 107 -5.32 -4.26 -24.83
C ALA A 107 -4.96 -5.66 -25.40
N TYR A 108 -4.92 -6.70 -24.56
CA TYR A 108 -4.73 -8.09 -24.96
C TYR A 108 -6.03 -8.85 -25.26
N GLY A 109 -7.17 -8.17 -25.36
CA GLY A 109 -8.46 -8.79 -25.68
C GLY A 109 -9.09 -9.61 -24.56
N ARG A 110 -8.63 -9.42 -23.30
CA ARG A 110 -9.19 -10.09 -22.12
C ARG A 110 -10.36 -9.27 -21.55
N GLY A 111 -11.34 -9.96 -20.96
CA GLY A 111 -12.58 -9.34 -20.50
C GLY A 111 -12.41 -8.33 -19.34
N PRO A 112 -13.38 -7.42 -19.13
CA PRO A 112 -13.25 -6.24 -18.26
C PRO A 112 -13.49 -6.55 -16.77
N ARG A 113 -13.17 -7.76 -16.29
CA ARG A 113 -13.48 -8.16 -14.90
C ARG A 113 -12.84 -7.21 -13.89
N ASP A 114 -11.63 -6.75 -14.17
CA ASP A 114 -10.84 -5.87 -13.30
C ASP A 114 -11.39 -4.43 -13.24
N ILE A 115 -12.05 -3.95 -14.31
CA ILE A 115 -12.69 -2.61 -14.33
C ILE A 115 -13.80 -2.52 -13.27
N ARG A 116 -14.61 -3.57 -13.13
CA ARG A 116 -15.72 -3.56 -12.16
C ARG A 116 -15.24 -3.52 -10.71
N ILE A 117 -14.07 -4.07 -10.43
CA ILE A 117 -13.48 -4.03 -9.08
C ILE A 117 -13.04 -2.60 -8.79
N LEU A 118 -12.31 -1.98 -9.72
CA LEU A 118 -11.89 -0.59 -9.62
C LEU A 118 -13.07 0.36 -9.38
N GLU A 119 -14.15 0.23 -10.15
CA GLU A 119 -15.35 1.05 -9.99
C GLU A 119 -15.97 0.90 -8.60
N ARG A 120 -15.99 -0.32 -8.05
CA ARG A 120 -16.60 -0.60 -6.74
C ARG A 120 -15.77 -0.09 -5.57
N THR A 121 -14.45 -0.11 -5.68
CA THR A 121 -13.55 0.24 -4.57
C THR A 121 -12.96 1.64 -4.69
N TRP A 122 -13.37 2.43 -5.70
CA TRP A 122 -12.72 3.71 -6.01
C TRP A 122 -12.82 4.72 -4.87
N ASP A 123 -13.99 4.88 -4.28
CA ASP A 123 -14.22 5.86 -3.21
C ASP A 123 -13.44 5.50 -1.94
N GLU A 124 -13.47 4.21 -1.56
CA GLU A 124 -12.69 3.69 -0.43
C GLU A 124 -11.20 3.88 -0.66
N ARG A 125 -10.72 3.63 -1.88
CA ARG A 125 -9.34 3.87 -2.28
C ARG A 125 -8.95 5.34 -2.14
N LEU A 126 -9.80 6.27 -2.57
CA LEU A 126 -9.52 7.71 -2.41
C LEU A 126 -9.47 8.11 -0.92
N LYS A 127 -10.33 7.55 -0.08
CA LYS A 127 -10.29 7.74 1.38
C LYS A 127 -8.99 7.20 1.98
N ALA A 128 -8.60 5.98 1.60
CA ALA A 128 -7.34 5.36 2.02
C ALA A 128 -6.12 6.19 1.60
N ILE A 129 -6.09 6.71 0.36
CA ILE A 129 -5.03 7.60 -0.12
C ILE A 129 -4.95 8.86 0.74
N ARG A 130 -6.08 9.54 0.99
CA ARG A 130 -6.09 10.75 1.83
C ARG A 130 -5.58 10.45 3.24
N TRP A 131 -6.01 9.34 3.82
CA TRP A 131 -5.57 8.92 5.14
C TRP A 131 -4.06 8.66 5.17
N LEU A 132 -3.53 7.94 4.17
CA LEU A 132 -2.11 7.60 4.10
C LEU A 132 -1.24 8.85 3.83
N ASP A 133 -1.77 9.80 3.06
CA ASP A 133 -1.12 11.09 2.83
C ASP A 133 -1.02 11.92 4.11
N ASN A 134 -2.09 11.97 4.89
CA ASN A 134 -2.07 12.62 6.20
C ASN A 134 -1.09 11.91 7.15
N TRP A 135 -1.08 10.57 7.18
CA TRP A 135 -0.11 9.79 7.94
C TRP A 135 1.33 10.11 7.51
N ALA A 136 1.59 10.22 6.21
CA ALA A 136 2.93 10.52 5.71
C ALA A 136 3.39 11.93 6.09
N LEU A 137 2.47 12.90 6.07
CA LEU A 137 2.73 14.28 6.46
C LEU A 137 2.61 14.53 7.98
N GLN A 138 2.30 13.49 8.77
CA GLN A 138 2.00 13.61 10.21
C GLN A 138 0.87 14.61 10.52
N LEU A 139 -0.07 14.76 9.58
CA LEU A 139 -1.23 15.62 9.75
C LEU A 139 -2.33 14.86 10.52
N PRO A 140 -3.17 15.58 11.29
CA PRO A 140 -4.32 14.96 11.93
C PRO A 140 -5.26 14.39 10.87
N ASN A 141 -5.63 13.12 11.03
CA ASN A 141 -6.70 12.52 10.23
C ASN A 141 -8.03 13.11 10.68
N VAL A 142 -8.65 13.92 9.83
CA VAL A 142 -9.99 14.45 10.07
C VAL A 142 -10.97 13.27 9.95
N LYS A 143 -11.70 12.96 11.03
CA LYS A 143 -12.86 12.07 10.94
C LYS A 143 -13.92 12.76 10.08
N GLU A 144 -14.28 12.18 8.95
CA GLU A 144 -15.42 12.64 8.11
C GLU A 144 -16.79 12.34 8.79
N ASP A 145 -16.90 12.47 10.11
CA ASP A 145 -18.14 12.26 10.89
C ASP A 145 -18.89 13.57 11.18
N ILE A 146 -18.63 14.64 10.41
CA ILE A 146 -19.34 15.93 10.56
C ILE A 146 -19.87 16.38 9.19
N LEU A 147 -20.71 15.57 8.57
CA LEU A 147 -21.68 16.01 7.56
C LEU A 147 -22.97 15.19 7.65
N ASP A 148 -23.52 15.04 8.85
CA ASP A 148 -24.93 14.65 9.06
C ASP A 148 -25.57 15.55 10.14
N ILE A 149 -25.34 16.86 10.01
CA ILE A 149 -26.17 17.86 10.66
C ILE A 149 -26.84 18.66 9.55
N ASN A 150 -28.13 18.39 9.36
CA ASN A 150 -29.09 18.97 8.43
C ASN A 150 -29.24 18.25 7.07
N LYS A 151 -30.06 17.20 7.06
CA LYS A 151 -31.14 17.04 6.08
C LYS A 151 -32.32 16.28 6.69
#